data_AF-A0A7S2AA83-F1
#
_entry.id   AF-A0A7S2AA83-F1
#
_cell.length_a   1.000
_cell.length_b   1.000
_cell.length_c   1.000
_cell.angle_alpha   90.00
_cell.angle_beta   90.00
_cell.angle_gamma   90.00
#
_symmetry.space_group_name_H-M   'P 1'
#
loop_
_entity.id
_entity.type
_entity.pdbx_description
1 polymer ?
#
loop_
_entity_poly.entity_id
_entity_poly.type
_entity_poly.pdbx_seq_one_letter_code
_entity_poly.pdbx_strand_id
1 'polypeptide(L)'
;STYHNSMLSLLIMASDYTEGNYNAQNQVAQGGFTFNGKERGIVITQSGYSEEALKLQFHNRQDMGGHTYGDRNSFTLSGLGRSWVRNPVGNLYQTEWSSSILVNNMGVAVTDLEGDKSRQPGRITYHLDTDAATFTGGDATYAYNTEWYWVSRANDTVHPNVPVWLQDPPRDPDPFG
;
A
#
# COMPACT_ATOMS: atom_id res chain seq x y z
N SER A 1 30.67 11.68 4.12
CA SER A 1 30.21 12.59 5.19
C SER A 1 28.78 13.00 4.87
N THR A 2 27.79 12.30 5.41
CA THR A 2 26.36 12.41 5.00
C THR A 2 25.41 12.46 6.19
N TYR A 3 25.93 12.38 7.42
CA TYR A 3 25.16 12.34 8.67
C TYR A 3 24.49 13.68 9.02
N HIS A 4 25.01 14.80 8.51
CA HIS A 4 24.47 16.14 8.80
C HIS A 4 23.21 16.51 7.98
N ASN A 5 22.90 15.79 6.89
CA ASN A 5 21.76 16.13 6.02
C ASN A 5 20.41 15.63 6.55
N SER A 6 20.37 14.53 7.32
CA SER A 6 19.12 14.03 7.90
C SER A 6 18.58 14.92 9.02
N MET A 7 19.48 15.57 9.78
CA MET A 7 19.10 16.51 10.85
C MET A 7 18.49 17.80 10.31
N LEU A 8 18.89 18.25 9.11
CA LEU A 8 18.28 19.42 8.45
C LEU A 8 16.80 19.17 8.14
N SER A 9 16.44 18.00 7.62
CA SER A 9 15.03 17.66 7.36
C SER A 9 14.20 17.59 8.64
N LEU A 10 14.77 17.06 9.73
CA LEU A 10 14.12 17.03 11.04
C LEU A 10 13.95 18.44 11.62
N LEU A 11 14.96 19.31 11.47
CA LEU A 11 14.90 20.69 11.92
C LEU A 11 13.84 21.50 11.16
N ILE A 12 13.74 21.29 9.84
CA ILE A 12 12.72 21.92 9.00
C ILE A 12 11.31 21.48 9.46
N MET A 13 11.09 20.16 9.64
CA MET A 13 9.80 19.65 10.13
C MET A 13 9.47 20.13 11.55
N ALA A 14 10.47 20.23 12.43
CA ALA A 14 10.30 20.78 13.77
C ALA A 14 10.01 22.29 13.75
N SER A 15 10.56 23.04 12.80
CA SER A 15 10.29 24.47 12.64
C SER A 15 8.91 24.77 12.04
N ASP A 16 8.35 23.81 11.30
CA ASP A 16 6.98 23.88 10.76
C ASP A 16 5.92 23.44 11.78
N TYR A 17 6.35 22.93 12.94
CA TYR A 17 5.45 22.61 14.02
C TYR A 17 4.82 23.88 14.60
N THR A 18 3.50 23.94 14.52
CA THR A 18 2.70 24.95 15.20
C THR A 18 1.90 24.27 16.30
N GLU A 19 2.09 24.71 17.55
CA GLU A 19 1.28 24.25 18.68
C GLU A 19 -0.19 24.61 18.45
N GLY A 20 -1.11 23.67 18.67
CA GLY A 20 -2.53 23.93 18.40
C GLY A 20 -3.43 22.72 18.56
N ASN A 21 -4.72 22.93 18.29
CA ASN A 21 -5.72 21.87 18.31
C ASN A 21 -5.54 20.96 17.09
N TYR A 22 -5.08 19.73 17.34
CA TYR A 22 -4.84 18.72 16.31
C TYR A 22 -6.06 18.47 15.40
N ASN A 23 -7.28 18.55 15.94
CA ASN A 23 -8.50 18.35 15.14
C ASN A 23 -8.70 19.48 14.13
N ALA A 24 -8.40 20.72 14.52
CA ALA A 24 -8.47 21.88 13.62
C ALA A 24 -7.39 21.80 12.53
N GLN A 25 -6.19 21.36 12.89
CA GLN A 25 -5.10 21.17 11.92
C GLN A 25 -5.42 20.05 10.92
N ASN A 26 -5.96 18.92 11.38
CA ASN A 26 -6.43 17.84 10.53
C ASN A 26 -7.53 18.30 9.57
N GLN A 27 -8.44 19.14 10.04
CA GLN A 27 -9.50 19.70 9.20
C GLN A 27 -8.94 20.54 8.05
N VAL A 28 -7.96 21.39 8.33
CA VAL A 28 -7.30 22.20 7.31
C VAL A 28 -6.52 21.31 6.34
N ALA A 29 -5.73 20.36 6.84
CA ALA A 29 -4.88 19.51 6.01
C ALA A 29 -5.68 18.57 5.09
N GLN A 30 -6.80 18.03 5.56
CA GLN A 30 -7.62 17.09 4.80
C GLN A 30 -8.53 17.81 3.79
N GLY A 31 -8.86 19.09 4.02
CA GLY A 31 -9.72 19.88 3.13
C GLY A 31 -11.19 19.43 3.13
N GLY A 32 -11.60 18.63 4.11
CA GLY A 32 -12.93 18.05 4.21
C GLY A 32 -12.93 16.69 4.92
N PHE A 33 -14.08 16.03 4.92
CA PHE A 33 -14.27 14.73 5.55
C PHE A 33 -13.74 13.55 4.73
N THR A 34 -13.54 13.76 3.43
CA THR A 34 -13.01 12.75 2.51
C THR A 34 -11.75 13.26 1.82
N PHE A 35 -10.70 12.45 1.84
CA PHE A 35 -9.47 12.65 1.09
C PHE A 35 -9.29 11.49 0.11
N ASN A 36 -9.05 11.81 -1.16
CA ASN A 36 -8.80 10.84 -2.22
C ASN A 36 -7.42 11.06 -2.85
N GLY A 37 -6.43 10.33 -2.35
CA GLY A 37 -5.09 10.30 -2.91
C GLY A 37 -4.99 9.27 -4.03
N LYS A 38 -5.58 9.57 -5.19
CA LYS A 38 -5.65 8.62 -6.32
C LYS A 38 -4.28 8.02 -6.68
N GLU A 39 -3.25 8.86 -6.80
CA GLU A 39 -1.88 8.45 -7.14
C GLU A 39 -1.21 7.54 -6.11
N ARG A 40 -1.64 7.60 -4.85
CA ARG A 40 -1.17 6.71 -3.78
C ARG A 40 -2.05 5.47 -3.64
N GLY A 41 -3.24 5.49 -4.24
CA GLY A 41 -4.23 4.45 -4.06
C GLY A 41 -4.86 4.45 -2.67
N ILE A 42 -5.11 5.62 -2.10
CA ILE A 42 -5.69 5.76 -0.75
C ILE A 42 -6.93 6.63 -0.77
N VAL A 43 -7.96 6.18 -0.07
CA VAL A 43 -9.13 7.00 0.26
C VAL A 43 -9.34 6.98 1.75
N ILE A 44 -9.47 8.15 2.36
CA ILE A 44 -9.77 8.31 3.78
C ILE A 44 -11.08 9.07 3.86
N THR A 45 -12.07 8.55 4.58
CA THR A 45 -13.33 9.25 4.82
C THR A 45 -13.69 9.15 6.30
N GLN A 46 -14.25 10.21 6.87
CA GLN A 46 -14.58 10.26 8.29
C GLN A 46 -15.81 11.13 8.57
N SER A 47 -16.55 10.79 9.60
CA SER A 47 -17.77 11.51 10.01
C SER A 47 -17.50 12.79 10.82
N GLY A 48 -16.24 13.02 11.21
CA GLY A 48 -15.82 14.09 12.10
C GLY A 48 -14.31 14.01 12.38
N TYR A 49 -13.79 14.96 13.16
CA TYR A 49 -12.37 15.01 13.54
C TYR A 49 -12.09 14.60 14.99
N SER A 50 -13.12 14.31 15.79
CA SER A 50 -12.92 13.81 17.16
C SER A 50 -12.53 12.33 17.16
N GLU A 51 -11.97 11.86 18.28
CA GLU A 51 -11.65 10.43 18.47
C GLU A 51 -12.91 9.54 18.48
N GLU A 52 -14.07 10.13 18.76
CA GLU A 52 -15.36 9.44 18.70
C GLU A 52 -15.87 9.25 17.27
N ALA A 53 -15.40 10.07 16.32
CA ALA A 53 -15.85 10.03 14.94
C ALA A 53 -15.42 8.73 14.24
N LEU A 54 -16.31 8.18 13.42
CA LEU A 54 -15.98 7.07 12.54
C LEU A 54 -15.02 7.55 11.44
N LYS A 55 -13.95 6.79 11.21
CA LYS A 55 -12.97 6.98 10.14
C LYS A 55 -12.70 5.64 9.45
N LEU A 56 -12.83 5.64 8.14
CA LEU A 56 -12.52 4.54 7.23
C LEU A 56 -11.35 4.95 6.35
N GLN A 57 -10.32 4.14 6.30
CA GLN A 57 -9.25 4.29 5.32
C GLN A 57 -9.24 3.06 4.43
N PHE A 58 -9.49 3.25 3.15
CA PHE A 58 -9.38 2.24 2.11
C PHE A 58 -8.02 2.38 1.41
N HIS A 59 -7.34 1.25 1.22
CA HIS A 59 -6.00 1.19 0.67
C HIS A 59 -5.96 0.21 -0.50
N ASN A 60 -5.73 0.73 -1.68
CA ASN A 60 -5.41 -0.03 -2.88
C ASN A 60 -4.18 0.58 -3.55
N ARG A 61 -3.06 0.47 -2.82
CA ARG A 61 -1.79 1.14 -3.08
C ARG A 61 -1.37 1.07 -4.54
N GLN A 62 -1.05 2.24 -5.09
CA GLN A 62 -0.51 2.38 -6.46
C GLN A 62 1.00 2.63 -6.48
N ASP A 63 1.60 3.01 -5.34
CA ASP A 63 3.02 3.35 -5.28
C ASP A 63 3.91 2.11 -5.20
N MET A 64 5.06 2.19 -5.89
CA MET A 64 6.04 1.10 -5.98
C MET A 64 7.18 1.23 -4.95
N GLY A 65 7.18 2.29 -4.15
CA GLY A 65 8.23 2.63 -3.19
C GLY A 65 7.87 2.23 -1.75
N GLY A 66 8.89 2.17 -0.89
CA GLY A 66 8.72 1.96 0.55
C GLY A 66 8.55 0.49 0.99
N HIS A 67 7.98 0.29 2.18
CA HIS A 67 7.60 -1.00 2.74
C HIS A 67 6.18 -1.34 2.28
N THR A 68 6.08 -2.09 1.19
CA THR A 68 4.81 -2.44 0.57
C THR A 68 4.38 -3.83 1.01
N TYR A 69 3.17 -3.94 1.58
CA TYR A 69 2.59 -5.21 2.04
C TYR A 69 1.59 -5.74 1.01
N GLY A 70 1.18 -6.99 1.17
CA GLY A 70 0.15 -7.64 0.37
C GLY A 70 -1.26 -7.16 0.72
N ASP A 71 -1.46 -5.85 0.84
CA ASP A 71 -2.63 -5.19 1.43
C ASP A 71 -3.54 -4.50 0.39
N ARG A 72 -3.54 -5.00 -0.85
CA ARG A 72 -4.34 -4.42 -1.94
C ARG A 72 -5.83 -4.67 -1.71
N ASN A 73 -6.61 -3.60 -1.80
CA ASN A 73 -8.02 -3.53 -1.40
C ASN A 73 -8.27 -3.75 0.12
N SER A 74 -7.28 -3.49 0.97
CA SER A 74 -7.47 -3.50 2.42
C SER A 74 -8.18 -2.24 2.92
N PHE A 75 -8.69 -2.30 4.15
CA PHE A 75 -9.25 -1.15 4.85
C PHE A 75 -8.96 -1.15 6.35
N THR A 76 -8.93 0.03 6.96
CA THR A 76 -8.96 0.18 8.42
C THR A 76 -10.20 0.95 8.84
N LEU A 77 -10.67 0.68 10.06
CA LEU A 77 -11.85 1.31 10.62
C LEU A 77 -11.60 1.66 12.08
N SER A 78 -11.80 2.93 12.43
CA SER A 78 -11.70 3.44 13.79
C SER A 78 -12.87 4.37 14.12
N GLY A 79 -13.18 4.51 15.40
CA GLY A 79 -14.21 5.39 15.92
C GLY A 79 -14.60 4.97 17.34
N LEU A 80 -15.32 5.84 18.04
CA LEU A 80 -15.65 5.63 19.46
C LEU A 80 -14.40 5.41 20.34
N GLY A 81 -13.34 6.19 20.10
CA GLY A 81 -12.09 6.14 20.86
C GLY A 81 -11.24 4.89 20.63
N ARG A 82 -11.53 4.07 19.60
CA ARG A 82 -10.79 2.82 19.34
C ARG A 82 -10.69 2.44 17.86
N SER A 83 -9.80 1.50 17.56
CA SER A 83 -9.70 0.85 16.25
C SER A 83 -10.44 -0.48 16.26
N TRP A 84 -11.27 -0.71 15.24
CA TRP A 84 -12.06 -1.93 15.04
C TRP A 84 -11.41 -2.86 14.02
N VAL A 85 -10.92 -2.28 12.93
CA VAL A 85 -10.14 -2.98 11.90
C VAL A 85 -8.81 -2.25 11.79
N ARG A 86 -7.71 -2.97 12.06
CA ARG A 86 -6.36 -2.41 12.13
C ARG A 86 -5.53 -2.93 10.97
N ASN A 87 -4.62 -2.10 10.49
CA ASN A 87 -3.51 -2.62 9.70
C ASN A 87 -2.53 -3.33 10.63
N PRO A 88 -1.94 -4.45 10.17
CA PRO A 88 -0.91 -5.13 10.92
C PRO A 88 0.32 -4.22 11.08
N VAL A 89 1.01 -4.36 12.22
CA VAL A 89 2.21 -3.58 12.57
C VAL A 89 3.38 -4.55 12.72
N GLY A 90 4.56 -4.17 12.23
CA GLY A 90 5.75 -5.00 12.25
C GLY A 90 5.90 -5.87 11.00
N ASN A 91 6.58 -7.02 11.14
CA ASN A 91 6.94 -7.93 10.05
C ASN A 91 5.77 -8.85 9.64
N LEU A 92 4.57 -8.29 9.54
CA LEU A 92 3.35 -8.99 9.12
C LEU A 92 2.88 -8.36 7.80
N TYR A 93 3.49 -8.82 6.72
CA TYR A 93 3.38 -8.23 5.37
C TYR A 93 2.49 -9.03 4.42
N GLN A 94 2.08 -10.24 4.82
CA GLN A 94 1.22 -11.12 4.04
C GLN A 94 -0.24 -10.65 4.08
N THR A 95 -0.97 -10.95 3.01
CA THR A 95 -2.39 -10.59 2.87
C THR A 95 -3.27 -11.11 4.01
N GLU A 96 -2.97 -12.29 4.56
CA GLU A 96 -3.72 -12.92 5.66
C GLU A 96 -3.77 -12.07 6.95
N TRP A 97 -2.80 -11.17 7.14
CA TRP A 97 -2.75 -10.27 8.29
C TRP A 97 -3.43 -8.93 8.05
N SER A 98 -3.92 -8.70 6.83
CA SER A 98 -4.66 -7.50 6.43
C SER A 98 -6.15 -7.80 6.30
N SER A 99 -6.97 -6.75 6.23
CA SER A 99 -8.40 -6.83 5.93
C SER A 99 -8.71 -7.06 4.43
N SER A 100 -7.79 -7.73 3.73
CA SER A 100 -7.93 -8.11 2.33
C SER A 100 -8.50 -9.52 2.20
N ILE A 101 -8.69 -9.97 0.96
CA ILE A 101 -9.21 -11.31 0.66
C ILE A 101 -8.08 -12.26 0.24
N LEU A 102 -8.25 -13.55 0.51
CA LEU A 102 -7.43 -14.59 -0.12
C LEU A 102 -8.21 -15.18 -1.29
N VAL A 103 -7.53 -15.39 -2.42
CA VAL A 103 -8.09 -16.05 -3.60
C VAL A 103 -7.50 -17.45 -3.68
N ASN A 104 -8.33 -18.49 -3.59
CA ASN A 104 -7.88 -19.89 -3.51
C ASN A 104 -6.85 -20.13 -2.38
N ASN A 105 -7.08 -19.50 -1.23
CA ASN A 105 -6.16 -19.53 -0.08
C ASN A 105 -4.77 -18.91 -0.36
N MET A 106 -4.66 -18.07 -1.38
CA MET A 106 -3.43 -17.34 -1.74
C MET A 106 -3.65 -15.83 -1.63
N GLY A 107 -2.66 -15.14 -1.08
CA GLY A 107 -2.61 -13.69 -1.00
C GLY A 107 -1.87 -13.05 -2.17
N VAL A 108 -1.69 -11.74 -2.11
CA VAL A 108 -0.76 -11.01 -2.96
C VAL A 108 0.66 -11.50 -2.66
N ALA A 109 1.41 -11.82 -3.70
CA ALA A 109 2.78 -12.31 -3.55
C ALA A 109 3.70 -11.22 -2.95
N VAL A 110 4.41 -11.60 -1.90
CA VAL A 110 5.45 -10.81 -1.24
C VAL A 110 6.77 -11.54 -1.45
N THR A 111 7.76 -10.85 -2.02
CA THR A 111 9.07 -11.45 -2.34
C THR A 111 10.17 -10.93 -1.40
N ASP A 112 11.08 -11.82 -1.05
CA ASP A 112 12.28 -11.59 -0.25
C ASP A 112 13.39 -10.85 -1.03
N LEU A 113 13.36 -10.94 -2.37
CA LEU A 113 14.38 -10.39 -3.28
C LEU A 113 14.60 -8.87 -3.13
N GLU A 114 13.70 -8.16 -2.46
CA GLU A 114 13.84 -6.74 -2.16
C GLU A 114 13.40 -6.34 -0.74
N GLY A 115 13.59 -7.25 0.24
CA GLY A 115 13.30 -7.00 1.65
C GLY A 115 11.81 -7.06 1.98
N ASP A 116 11.18 -8.18 1.63
CA ASP A 116 9.78 -8.54 1.91
C ASP A 116 8.78 -7.49 1.40
N LYS A 117 8.73 -7.32 0.08
CA LYS A 117 7.89 -6.30 -0.57
C LYS A 117 6.91 -6.88 -1.58
N SER A 118 5.69 -6.35 -1.57
CA SER A 118 4.70 -6.51 -2.65
C SER A 118 4.73 -5.30 -3.58
N ARG A 119 5.35 -5.45 -4.75
CA ARG A 119 5.50 -4.36 -5.73
C ARG A 119 4.35 -4.25 -6.71
N GLN A 120 3.45 -5.22 -6.72
CA GLN A 120 2.34 -5.27 -7.63
C GLN A 120 1.39 -4.08 -7.37
N PRO A 121 1.05 -3.29 -8.39
CA PRO A 121 0.18 -2.15 -8.20
C PRO A 121 -1.28 -2.61 -8.02
N GLY A 122 -1.99 -1.95 -7.11
CA GLY A 122 -3.44 -1.84 -7.17
C GLY A 122 -3.84 -0.60 -7.97
N ARG A 123 -5.15 -0.36 -8.10
CA ARG A 123 -5.67 0.92 -8.60
C ARG A 123 -7.05 1.26 -8.05
N ILE A 124 -7.25 2.51 -7.64
CA ILE A 124 -8.59 3.05 -7.42
C ILE A 124 -9.27 3.23 -8.78
N THR A 125 -10.34 2.49 -9.04
CA THR A 125 -11.08 2.52 -10.30
C THR A 125 -12.29 3.43 -10.25
N TYR A 126 -12.84 3.64 -9.06
CA TYR A 126 -14.05 4.44 -8.85
C TYR A 126 -13.98 5.19 -7.53
N HIS A 127 -14.47 6.42 -7.53
CA HIS A 127 -14.67 7.21 -6.32
C HIS A 127 -15.79 8.22 -6.54
N LEU A 128 -16.73 8.28 -5.60
CA LEU A 128 -17.82 9.25 -5.55
C LEU A 128 -18.03 9.66 -4.10
N ASP A 129 -18.02 10.97 -3.85
CA ASP A 129 -18.25 11.55 -2.53
C ASP A 129 -19.48 12.46 -2.62
N THR A 130 -20.43 12.27 -1.70
CA THR A 130 -21.69 13.01 -1.64
C THR A 130 -21.97 13.37 -0.18
N ASP A 131 -22.87 14.34 0.04
CA ASP A 131 -23.25 14.74 1.41
C ASP A 131 -23.79 13.59 2.27
N ALA A 132 -24.33 12.52 1.65
CA ALA A 132 -24.91 11.38 2.35
C ALA A 132 -23.95 10.18 2.47
N ALA A 133 -23.02 10.01 1.55
CA ALA A 133 -22.19 8.81 1.45
C ALA A 133 -20.95 8.96 0.57
N THR A 134 -19.94 8.17 0.90
CA THR A 134 -18.70 8.00 0.14
C THR A 134 -18.63 6.59 -0.44
N PHE A 135 -18.38 6.49 -1.74
CA PHE A 135 -18.19 5.23 -2.46
C PHE A 135 -16.80 5.19 -3.06
N THR A 136 -16.13 4.05 -2.98
CA THR A 136 -14.83 3.83 -3.60
C THR A 136 -14.71 2.39 -4.07
N GLY A 137 -14.11 2.19 -5.25
CA GLY A 137 -13.81 0.89 -5.82
C GLY A 137 -12.33 0.78 -6.14
N GLY A 138 -11.74 -0.37 -5.85
CA GLY A 138 -10.36 -0.69 -6.17
C GLY A 138 -10.25 -1.98 -6.98
N ASP A 139 -9.37 -1.97 -7.97
CA ASP A 139 -8.96 -3.15 -8.73
C ASP A 139 -7.60 -3.63 -8.21
N ALA A 140 -7.57 -4.87 -7.74
CA ALA A 140 -6.37 -5.54 -7.26
C ALA A 140 -5.98 -6.73 -8.16
N THR A 141 -6.57 -6.88 -9.35
CA THR A 141 -6.38 -8.02 -10.26
C THR A 141 -4.91 -8.33 -10.49
N TYR A 142 -4.11 -7.30 -10.82
CA TYR A 142 -2.68 -7.45 -11.05
C TYR A 142 -1.88 -7.84 -9.81
N ALA A 143 -2.37 -7.50 -8.63
CA ALA A 143 -1.73 -7.90 -7.38
C ALA A 143 -1.86 -9.39 -7.08
N TYR A 144 -2.92 -10.05 -7.54
CA TYR A 144 -3.14 -11.48 -7.32
C TYR A 144 -2.65 -12.37 -8.46
N ASN A 145 -2.39 -11.82 -9.66
CA ASN A 145 -2.03 -12.62 -10.83
C ASN A 145 -0.65 -12.30 -11.43
N THR A 146 0.12 -11.38 -10.84
CA THR A 146 1.50 -11.08 -11.27
C THR A 146 2.48 -11.02 -10.11
N GLU A 147 3.75 -11.23 -10.45
CA GLU A 147 4.89 -10.97 -9.58
C GLU A 147 5.84 -10.02 -10.31
N TRP A 148 6.36 -9.05 -9.58
CA TRP A 148 7.21 -8.00 -10.13
C TRP A 148 8.56 -8.06 -9.45
N TYR A 149 9.60 -8.17 -10.28
CA TYR A 149 10.99 -8.27 -9.84
C TYR A 149 11.78 -7.10 -10.42
N TRP A 150 12.45 -6.34 -9.54
CA TRP A 150 13.49 -5.43 -9.98
C TRP A 150 14.80 -6.20 -10.04
N VAL A 151 15.27 -6.46 -11.24
CA VAL A 151 16.60 -7.04 -11.46
C VAL A 151 17.52 -5.94 -11.95
N SER A 152 18.63 -5.70 -11.24
CA SER A 152 19.69 -4.88 -11.79
C SER A 152 20.29 -5.63 -12.97
N ARG A 153 20.31 -4.98 -14.13
CA ARG A 153 20.93 -5.56 -15.32
C ARG A 153 22.45 -5.55 -15.13
N ALA A 154 23.13 -6.65 -15.46
CA ALA A 154 24.50 -6.52 -15.97
C ALA A 154 24.43 -5.72 -17.29
N ASN A 155 25.40 -4.85 -17.56
CA ASN A 155 25.35 -3.87 -18.66
C ASN A 155 25.27 -4.46 -20.09
N ASP A 156 25.13 -5.78 -20.28
CA ASP A 156 25.45 -6.49 -21.52
C ASP A 156 24.33 -7.34 -22.15
N THR A 157 23.11 -7.42 -21.61
CA THR A 157 22.10 -8.37 -22.13
C THR A 157 20.91 -7.70 -22.81
N VAL A 158 20.85 -7.65 -24.15
CA VAL A 158 19.69 -7.19 -24.96
C VAL A 158 18.36 -7.84 -24.53
N HIS A 159 17.26 -7.10 -24.61
CA HIS A 159 15.90 -7.50 -24.18
C HIS A 159 15.49 -8.84 -24.82
N PRO A 160 15.28 -9.93 -24.05
CA PRO A 160 14.62 -11.10 -24.61
C PRO A 160 13.14 -10.76 -24.75
N ASN A 161 12.67 -10.57 -25.98
CA ASN A 161 11.23 -10.50 -26.27
C ASN A 161 10.56 -11.87 -26.13
N VAL A 162 10.75 -12.57 -25.01
CA VAL A 162 10.14 -13.88 -24.76
C VAL A 162 9.55 -13.91 -23.34
N PRO A 163 8.24 -14.10 -23.19
CA PRO A 163 7.61 -14.31 -21.89
C PRO A 163 8.16 -15.55 -21.18
N VAL A 164 8.34 -15.47 -19.86
CA VAL A 164 8.92 -16.54 -19.01
C VAL A 164 8.12 -17.86 -19.04
N TRP A 165 6.82 -17.83 -19.38
CA TRP A 165 6.00 -19.03 -19.55
C TRP A 165 6.33 -19.87 -20.80
N LEU A 166 7.31 -19.44 -21.61
CA LEU A 166 7.85 -20.15 -22.78
C LEU A 166 9.30 -20.64 -22.55
N GLN A 167 9.86 -20.44 -21.35
CA GLN A 167 11.11 -21.07 -20.96
C GLN A 167 10.74 -22.44 -20.38
N ASP A 168 11.21 -23.51 -21.03
CA ASP A 168 11.04 -24.88 -20.53
C ASP A 168 11.33 -24.90 -19.01
N PRO A 169 10.47 -25.54 -18.18
CA PRO A 169 10.84 -25.76 -16.80
C PRO A 169 12.20 -26.48 -16.77
N PRO A 170 13.05 -26.22 -15.75
CA PRO A 170 14.28 -26.97 -15.61
C PRO A 170 13.94 -28.45 -15.74
N ARG A 171 14.54 -29.14 -16.72
CA ARG A 171 14.44 -30.59 -16.78
C ARG A 171 14.97 -31.09 -15.44
N ASP A 172 14.09 -31.64 -14.62
CA ASP A 172 14.52 -32.45 -13.49
C ASP A 172 15.54 -33.45 -14.05
N PRO A 173 16.73 -33.59 -13.43
CA PRO A 173 17.62 -34.67 -13.80
C PRO A 173 16.85 -35.96 -13.54
N ASP A 174 16.64 -36.73 -14.61
CA ASP A 174 16.06 -38.06 -14.54
C ASP A 174 16.80 -38.85 -13.45
N PRO A 175 16.12 -39.40 -12.43
CA PRO A 175 16.80 -40.21 -11.42
C PRO A 175 17.38 -41.52 -12.00
N PHE A 176 17.24 -41.78 -13.30
CA PHE A 176 17.80 -42.95 -13.98
C PHE A 176 18.54 -42.64 -15.31
N GLY A 177 19.40 -41.62 -15.36
CA GLY A 177 20.33 -41.43 -16.48
C GLY A 177 21.42 -40.41 -16.27
#